data_AF-A0A968LHK0-F1
#
_entry.id   AF-A0A968LHK0-F1
#
_cell.length_a   1.000
_cell.length_b   1.000
_cell.length_c   1.000
_cell.angle_alpha   90.00
_cell.angle_beta   90.00
_cell.angle_gamma   90.00
#
_symmetry.space_group_name_H-M   'P 1'
#
loop_
_entity.id
_entity.type
_entity.pdbx_description
1 polymer ?
#
loop_
_entity_poly.entity_id
_entity_poly.type
_entity_poly.pdbx_seq_one_letter_code
_entity_poly.pdbx_strand_id
1 'polypeptide(L)'
;MLVAAWHEADHIGAHIAAFQALRYPNKELILCAGGADGTCAIAQGCANESIHILEQMPGEGKQRALRRCYAAASGELIYLTDADCLLIGPGDFPREIDEASGSRARACRRSTRASATSPTSSAAATGT
;
A
#
# COMPACT_ATOMS: atom_id res chain seq x y z
N MET A 1 8.95 -1.28 -0.87
CA MET A 1 7.47 -1.22 -0.76
C MET A 1 6.94 -0.39 -1.90
N LEU A 2 5.92 -0.87 -2.63
CA LEU A 2 5.36 -0.20 -3.80
C LEU A 2 3.92 0.22 -3.53
N VAL A 3 3.62 1.48 -3.79
CA VAL A 3 2.30 2.07 -3.53
C VAL A 3 1.89 2.93 -4.72
N ALA A 4 0.61 2.88 -5.08
CA ALA A 4 0.00 3.83 -6.01
C ALA A 4 -1.10 4.58 -5.25
N ALA A 5 -1.07 5.90 -5.33
CA ALA A 5 -1.95 6.81 -4.59
C ALA A 5 -2.55 7.84 -5.53
N TRP A 6 -3.86 7.75 -5.75
CA TRP A 6 -4.60 8.70 -6.59
C TRP A 6 -5.77 9.26 -5.79
N HIS A 7 -5.75 10.56 -5.52
CA HIS A 7 -6.72 11.21 -4.62
C HIS A 7 -6.72 10.63 -3.19
N GLU A 8 -5.55 10.58 -2.57
CA GLU A 8 -5.32 10.02 -1.23
C GLU A 8 -4.71 11.05 -0.26
N ALA A 9 -4.97 12.35 -0.45
CA ALA A 9 -4.39 13.40 0.39
C ALA A 9 -4.66 13.18 1.89
N ASP A 10 -5.83 12.62 2.23
CA ASP A 10 -6.24 12.34 3.61
C ASP A 10 -5.45 11.20 4.28
N HIS A 11 -4.96 10.23 3.49
CA HIS A 11 -4.31 9.03 4.02
C HIS A 11 -2.79 9.02 3.82
N ILE A 12 -2.30 9.69 2.77
CA ILE A 12 -0.93 9.49 2.30
C ILE A 12 0.13 9.90 3.33
N GLY A 13 -0.13 10.96 4.10
CA GLY A 13 0.77 11.40 5.17
C GLY A 13 0.90 10.35 6.27
N ALA A 14 -0.21 9.78 6.73
CA ALA A 14 -0.22 8.75 7.76
C ALA A 14 0.43 7.45 7.27
N HIS A 15 0.21 7.09 6.01
CA HIS A 15 0.86 5.94 5.37
C HIS A 15 2.38 6.07 5.36
N ILE A 16 2.90 7.23 4.93
CA ILE A 16 4.34 7.48 4.89
C ILE A 16 4.94 7.47 6.31
N ALA A 17 4.27 8.08 7.27
CA ALA A 17 4.69 8.07 8.67
C ALA A 17 4.74 6.64 9.23
N ALA A 18 3.75 5.80 8.92
CA ALA A 18 3.74 4.39 9.29
C ALA A 18 4.91 3.62 8.65
N PHE A 19 5.18 3.83 7.36
CA PHE A 19 6.35 3.24 6.70
C PHE A 19 7.65 3.64 7.39
N GLN A 20 7.84 4.92 7.72
CA GLN A 20 9.03 5.43 8.40
C GLN A 20 9.23 4.77 9.78
N ALA A 21 8.15 4.52 10.52
CA ALA A 21 8.20 3.90 11.84
C ALA A 21 8.62 2.42 11.85
N LEU A 22 8.58 1.72 10.71
CA LEU A 22 9.02 0.31 10.62
C LEU A 22 10.49 0.14 11.03
N ARG A 23 10.85 -0.94 11.73
CA ARG A 23 12.25 -1.17 12.18
C ARG A 23 13.10 -2.01 11.22
N TYR A 24 12.58 -2.36 10.04
CA TYR A 24 13.31 -3.15 9.06
C TYR A 24 14.49 -2.37 8.49
N PRO A 25 15.72 -2.92 8.53
CA PRO A 25 16.87 -2.30 7.91
C PRO A 25 16.71 -2.30 6.39
N ASN A 26 17.31 -1.32 5.71
CA ASN A 26 17.40 -1.23 4.24
C ASN A 26 16.04 -1.29 3.51
N LYS A 27 14.98 -0.76 4.12
CA LYS A 27 13.65 -0.63 3.49
C LYS A 27 13.61 0.58 2.55
N GLU A 28 12.92 0.41 1.43
CA GLU A 28 12.63 1.50 0.48
C GLU A 28 11.11 1.61 0.27
N LEU A 29 10.62 2.82 -0.01
CA LEU A 29 9.26 3.11 -0.45
C LEU A 29 9.33 3.77 -1.82
N ILE A 30 8.65 3.17 -2.81
CA ILE A 30 8.42 3.78 -4.11
C ILE A 30 6.92 4.02 -4.27
N LEU A 31 6.56 5.30 -4.22
CA LEU A 31 5.19 5.78 -4.18
C LEU A 31 4.90 6.55 -5.47
N CYS A 32 3.96 6.05 -6.26
CA CYS A 32 3.44 6.78 -7.42
C CYS A 32 2.20 7.55 -6.98
N ALA A 33 2.30 8.88 -6.91
CA ALA A 33 1.28 9.76 -6.35
C ALA A 33 0.75 10.75 -7.40
N GLY A 34 -0.55 10.95 -7.44
CA GLY A 34 -1.20 11.89 -8.35
C GLY A 34 -2.61 12.26 -7.93
N GLY A 35 -3.25 13.06 -8.76
CA GLY A 35 -4.59 13.59 -8.51
C GLY A 35 -4.59 15.08 -8.14
N ALA A 36 -5.79 15.67 -8.10
CA ALA A 36 -5.99 17.11 -7.96
C ALA A 36 -6.12 17.60 -6.49
N ASP A 37 -6.07 16.69 -5.52
CA ASP A 37 -6.31 16.96 -4.10
C ASP A 37 -5.03 17.27 -3.30
N GLY A 38 -3.88 17.36 -3.97
CA GLY A 38 -2.60 17.61 -3.32
C GLY A 38 -1.85 16.36 -2.85
N THR A 39 -2.36 15.15 -3.13
CA THR A 39 -1.69 13.87 -2.79
C THR A 39 -0.20 13.87 -3.18
N CYS A 40 0.10 14.26 -4.43
CA CYS A 40 1.49 14.29 -4.92
C CYS A 40 2.35 15.33 -4.17
N ALA A 41 1.81 16.52 -3.90
CA ALA A 41 2.54 17.55 -3.17
C ALA A 41 2.89 17.13 -1.73
N ILE A 42 1.95 16.49 -1.03
CA ILE A 42 2.18 15.93 0.31
C ILE A 42 3.27 14.85 0.25
N ALA A 43 3.15 13.91 -0.69
CA ALA A 43 4.12 12.83 -0.86
C ALA A 43 5.54 13.35 -1.18
N GLN A 44 5.65 14.32 -2.10
CA GLN A 44 6.91 14.96 -2.46
C GLN A 44 7.59 15.63 -1.25
N GLY A 45 6.81 16.24 -0.35
CA GLY A 45 7.33 16.81 0.89
C GLY A 45 7.97 15.80 1.86
N CYS A 46 7.74 14.50 1.66
CA CYS A 46 8.31 13.43 2.48
C CYS A 46 9.43 12.65 1.77
N ALA A 47 9.79 13.00 0.53
CA ALA A 47 10.82 12.32 -0.24
C ALA A 47 12.19 12.39 0.46
N ASN A 48 12.94 11.29 0.42
CA ASN A 48 14.30 11.19 0.95
C ASN A 48 15.03 9.99 0.32
N GLU A 49 16.22 9.64 0.83
CA GLU A 49 17.04 8.55 0.31
C GLU A 49 16.34 7.18 0.26
N SER A 50 15.35 6.95 1.13
CA SER A 50 14.57 5.70 1.20
C SER A 50 13.13 5.83 0.69
N ILE A 51 12.71 7.04 0.30
CA ILE A 51 11.33 7.34 -0.12
C ILE A 51 11.38 8.07 -1.46
N HIS A 52 11.04 7.34 -2.51
CA HIS A 52 11.05 7.82 -3.89
C HIS A 52 9.62 8.09 -4.36
N ILE A 53 9.37 9.31 -4.83
CA ILE A 53 8.06 9.73 -5.32
C ILE A 53 8.09 9.81 -6.84
N LEU A 54 7.17 9.09 -7.47
CA LEU A 54 6.90 9.18 -8.90
C LEU A 54 5.58 9.93 -9.08
N GLU A 55 5.51 10.85 -10.03
CA GLU A 55 4.23 11.46 -10.38
C GLU A 55 3.37 10.46 -11.18
N GLN A 56 2.13 10.26 -10.72
CA GLN A 56 1.11 9.50 -11.44
C GLN A 56 0.32 10.43 -12.35
N MET A 57 0.17 10.07 -13.62
CA MET A 57 -0.57 10.87 -14.60
C MET A 57 -2.07 10.52 -14.61
N PRO A 58 -2.97 11.48 -14.91
CA PRO A 58 -4.39 11.20 -15.11
C PRO A 58 -4.62 10.07 -16.12
N GLY A 59 -5.48 9.10 -15.77
CA GLY A 59 -5.82 7.97 -16.64
C GLY A 59 -4.76 6.85 -16.72
N GLU A 60 -3.62 6.98 -16.02
CA GLU A 60 -2.59 5.94 -15.97
C GLU A 60 -3.10 4.64 -15.32
N GLY A 61 -3.89 4.78 -14.26
CA GLY A 61 -4.46 3.67 -13.50
C GLY A 61 -3.44 2.95 -12.61
N LYS A 62 -3.95 2.28 -11.57
CA LYS A 62 -3.15 1.65 -10.51
C LYS A 62 -2.10 0.67 -11.03
N GLN A 63 -2.44 -0.15 -12.01
CA GLN A 63 -1.53 -1.20 -12.51
C GLN A 63 -0.34 -0.64 -13.29
N ARG A 64 -0.50 0.44 -14.05
CA ARG A 64 0.62 1.08 -14.75
C ARG A 64 1.52 1.85 -13.79
N ALA A 65 0.92 2.53 -12.81
CA ALA A 65 1.64 3.18 -11.73
C ALA A 65 2.52 2.19 -10.95
N LEU A 66 1.97 1.06 -10.53
CA LEU A 66 2.72 0.02 -9.81
C LEU A 66 3.83 -0.62 -10.66
N ARG A 67 3.64 -0.75 -11.98
CA ARG A 67 4.71 -1.22 -12.88
C ARG A 67 5.90 -0.25 -12.92
N ARG A 68 5.65 1.06 -12.87
CA ARG A 68 6.72 2.07 -12.78
C ARG A 68 7.41 2.00 -11.43
N CYS A 69 6.65 1.85 -10.34
CA CYS A 69 7.26 1.65 -9.02
C CYS A 69 8.18 0.42 -9.03
N TYR A 70 7.70 -0.68 -9.59
CA TYR A 70 8.47 -1.91 -9.70
C TYR A 70 9.75 -1.75 -10.52
N ALA A 71 9.71 -1.02 -11.63
CA ALA A 71 10.89 -0.77 -12.46
C ALA A 71 11.96 0.08 -11.75
N ALA A 72 11.56 0.91 -10.78
CA ALA A 72 12.46 1.73 -9.98
C ALA A 72 12.94 1.00 -8.70
N ALA A 73 12.33 -0.13 -8.33
CA ALA A 73 12.62 -0.84 -7.09
C ALA A 73 13.98 -1.53 -7.15
N SER A 74 14.74 -1.43 -6.06
CA SER A 74 16.04 -2.06 -5.89
C SER A 74 16.03 -3.25 -4.93
N GLY A 75 14.98 -3.34 -4.09
CA GLY A 75 14.85 -4.37 -3.07
C GLY A 75 14.62 -5.78 -3.62
N GLU A 76 15.15 -6.77 -2.90
CA GLU A 76 14.97 -8.20 -3.23
C GLU A 76 13.54 -8.69 -2.95
N LEU A 77 12.89 -8.09 -1.96
CA LEU A 77 11.52 -8.37 -1.57
C LEU A 77 10.60 -7.21 -1.96
N ILE A 78 9.58 -7.52 -2.75
CA ILE A 78 8.56 -6.56 -3.17
C ILE A 78 7.31 -6.76 -2.31
N TYR A 79 6.98 -5.75 -1.50
CA TYR A 79 5.73 -5.64 -0.78
C TYR A 79 4.85 -4.57 -1.41
N LEU A 80 3.60 -4.94 -1.75
CA LEU A 80 2.60 -4.08 -2.35
C LEU A 80 1.52 -3.78 -1.31
N THR A 81 1.15 -2.52 -1.15
CA THR A 81 0.10 -2.12 -0.22
C THR A 81 -0.66 -0.91 -0.78
N ASP A 82 -1.85 -0.69 -0.23
CA ASP A 82 -2.70 0.44 -0.61
C ASP A 82 -2.35 1.68 0.23
N ALA A 83 -2.62 2.86 -0.32
CA ALA A 83 -2.27 4.14 0.33
C ALA A 83 -3.10 4.42 1.59
N ASP A 84 -4.26 3.77 1.74
CA ASP A 84 -5.14 3.83 2.91
C ASP A 84 -4.80 2.77 3.98
N CYS A 85 -3.81 1.92 3.73
CA CYS A 85 -3.37 0.91 4.69
C CYS A 85 -2.29 1.47 5.62
N LEU A 86 -2.48 1.28 6.93
CA LEU A 86 -1.48 1.64 7.95
C LEU A 86 -0.80 0.39 8.49
N LEU A 87 0.52 0.41 8.56
CA LEU A 87 1.34 -0.65 9.15
C LEU A 87 1.75 -0.19 10.56
N ILE A 88 0.97 -0.60 11.57
CA ILE A 88 1.02 -0.10 12.95
C ILE A 88 1.44 -1.23 13.91
N GLY A 89 2.59 -1.87 13.68
CA GLY A 89 3.15 -2.74 14.70
C GLY A 89 4.26 -3.69 14.25
N PRO A 90 5.00 -4.27 15.22
CA PRO A 90 6.02 -5.28 14.95
C PRO A 90 5.46 -6.61 14.39
N GLY A 91 4.13 -6.74 14.24
CA GLY A 91 3.45 -7.88 13.62
C GLY A 91 2.56 -7.53 12.42
N ASP A 92 2.55 -6.27 11.97
CA ASP A 92 1.72 -5.83 10.83
C ASP A 92 2.38 -6.06 9.48
N PHE A 93 3.71 -6.29 9.48
CA PHE A 93 4.33 -7.01 8.38
C PHE A 93 4.01 -8.50 8.54
N PRO A 94 3.45 -9.17 7.53
CA PRO A 94 3.10 -10.58 7.62
C PRO A 94 4.34 -11.39 8.05
N ARG A 95 4.20 -12.31 9.02
CA ARG A 95 5.29 -13.23 9.46
C ARG A 95 5.96 -13.95 8.29
N GLU A 96 5.22 -14.10 7.20
CA GLU A 96 5.61 -14.64 5.92
C GLU A 96 6.80 -13.88 5.28
N ILE A 97 7.04 -12.62 5.66
CA ILE A 97 8.20 -11.85 5.20
C ILE A 97 9.46 -12.18 5.98
N ASP A 98 9.38 -12.46 7.29
CA ASP A 98 10.51 -13.03 8.02
C ASP A 98 10.89 -14.40 7.40
N GLU A 99 9.91 -15.21 7.02
CA GLU A 99 10.11 -16.50 6.32
C GLU A 99 10.70 -16.33 4.90
N ALA A 100 10.24 -15.33 4.14
CA ALA A 100 10.75 -15.02 2.81
C ALA A 100 12.12 -14.32 2.83
N SER A 101 12.47 -13.64 3.92
CA SER A 101 13.82 -13.10 4.10
C SER A 101 14.87 -14.21 4.30
N GLY A 102 14.44 -15.37 4.83
CA GLY A 102 15.25 -16.58 4.94
C GLY A 102 15.21 -17.50 3.71
N SER A 103 14.22 -17.35 2.84
CA SER A 103 14.04 -18.20 1.66
C SER A 103 13.68 -17.35 0.43
N ARG A 104 14.51 -17.38 -0.62
CA ARG A 104 14.39 -16.60 -1.88
C ARG A 104 12.99 -16.66 -2.54
N ALA A 105 11.98 -16.01 -1.98
CA ALA A 105 10.60 -16.12 -2.41
C ALA A 105 10.06 -14.78 -2.90
N ARG A 106 9.76 -14.74 -4.20
CA ARG A 106 9.03 -13.66 -4.85
C ARG A 106 7.55 -14.05 -4.92
N ALA A 107 6.75 -13.61 -3.94
CA ALA A 107 5.32 -13.89 -3.89
C ALA A 107 4.50 -12.59 -3.94
N CYS A 108 3.67 -12.45 -4.98
CA CYS A 108 2.65 -11.42 -5.08
C CYS A 108 1.29 -12.04 -4.71
N ARG A 109 0.71 -11.68 -3.57
CA ARG A 109 -0.67 -12.04 -3.21
C ARG A 109 -1.50 -10.76 -3.04
N ARG A 110 -2.72 -10.77 -3.55
CA ARG A 110 -3.69 -9.67 -3.36
C ARG A 110 -4.22 -9.75 -1.93
N SER A 111 -4.10 -8.70 -1.14
CA SER A 111 -5.00 -8.51 0.00
C SER A 111 -6.34 -8.03 -0.57
N THR A 112 -7.41 -8.78 -0.31
CA THR A 112 -8.78 -8.30 -0.54
C THR A 112 -9.23 -7.56 0.71
N ARG A 113 -9.80 -6.37 0.51
CA ARG A 113 -10.53 -5.61 1.54
C ARG A 113 -11.57 -6.52 2.20
N ALA A 114 -11.63 -6.55 3.53
CA ALA A 114 -12.76 -7.13 4.24
C ALA A 114 -13.95 -6.15 4.08
N SER A 115 -14.78 -6.37 3.05
CA SER A 115 -16.10 -5.76 3.00
C SER A 115 -17.00 -6.49 4.00
N ALA A 116 -17.29 -5.84 5.13
CA ALA A 116 -18.30 -6.29 6.07
C ALA A 116 -19.67 -6.28 5.37
N THR A 117 -20.17 -7.44 4.98
CA THR A 117 -21.60 -7.62 4.69
C THR A 117 -22.33 -7.69 6.03
N SER A 118 -23.07 -6.63 6.34
CA SER A 118 -24.07 -6.62 7.41
C SER A 118 -25.07 -7.76 7.17
N PRO A 119 -25.46 -8.52 8.21
CA PRO A 119 -26.48 -9.56 8.08
C PRO A 119 -27.86 -8.91 7.98
N THR A 120 -28.56 -9.13 6.87
CA THR A 120 -29.98 -8.81 6.76
C THR A 120 -30.76 -9.85 7.59
N SER A 121 -31.29 -9.43 8.73
CA SER A 121 -32.25 -10.19 9.53
C SER A 121 -33.68 -9.95 9.05
N SER A 122 -34.52 -11.00 9.18
CA SER A 122 -36.00 -11.03 9.27
C SER A 122 -36.65 -11.79 8.11
N ALA A 123 -37.65 -12.66 8.27
CA ALA A 123 -38.19 -13.46 9.36
C ALA A 123 -39.17 -14.45 8.68
N ALA A 124 -39.37 -15.63 9.26
CA ALA A 124 -40.31 -16.64 8.79
C ALA A 124 -41.77 -16.16 8.91
N ALA A 125 -42.63 -16.56 7.96
CA ALA A 125 -44.07 -16.57 8.15
C ALA A 125 -44.69 -17.82 7.47
N THR A 126 -45.31 -18.63 8.31
CA THR A 126 -46.04 -19.87 8.09
C THR A 126 -47.45 -19.60 7.54
N GLY A 127 -48.03 -20.56 6.80
CA GLY A 127 -49.47 -20.63 6.46
C GLY A 127 -49.68 -20.85 4.96
N THR A 128 -50.45 -21.82 4.47
CA THR A 128 -51.53 -22.65 5.02
C THR A 128 -51.66 -23.90 4.17
#